data_AF-A0A531LFK1-F1
#
_entry.id   AF-A0A531LFK1-F1
#
_cell.length_a   1.000
_cell.length_b   1.000
_cell.length_c   1.000
_cell.angle_alpha   90.00
_cell.angle_beta   90.00
_cell.angle_gamma   90.00
#
_symmetry.space_group_name_H-M   'P 1'
#
loop_
_entity.id
_entity.type
_entity.pdbx_description
1 polymer ?
#
loop_
_entity_poly.entity_id
_entity_poly.type
_entity_poly.pdbx_seq_one_letter_code
_entity_poly.pdbx_strand_id
1 'polypeptide(L)' 'NPDEHVNREAIIYINRVSDFLFVAARAVNDNGNADVLWIPGKNR' A
#
# COMPACT_ATOMS: atom_id res chain seq x y z
N ASN A 1 -5.11 -23.42 -0.37
CA ASN A 1 -5.08 -24.55 -1.33
C ASN A 1 -4.74 -23.92 -2.68
N PRO A 2 -3.66 -24.30 -3.39
CA PRO A 2 -3.33 -23.66 -4.67
C PRO A 2 -4.43 -23.75 -5.74
N ASP A 3 -5.37 -24.70 -5.59
CA ASP A 3 -6.54 -24.87 -6.45
C ASP A 3 -7.80 -24.13 -5.95
N GLU A 4 -7.66 -23.29 -4.92
CA GLU A 4 -8.77 -22.48 -4.41
C GLU A 4 -9.20 -21.46 -5.47
N HIS A 5 -10.45 -21.56 -5.90
CA HIS A 5 -11.01 -20.63 -6.87
C HIS A 5 -11.21 -19.26 -6.22
N VAL A 6 -10.33 -18.31 -6.54
CA VAL A 6 -10.44 -16.92 -6.10
C VAL A 6 -11.10 -16.08 -7.19
N ASN A 7 -12.06 -15.24 -6.79
CA ASN A 7 -12.72 -14.31 -7.69
C ASN A 7 -11.68 -13.33 -8.29
N ARG A 8 -11.58 -13.30 -9.62
CA ARG A 8 -10.67 -12.42 -10.37
C ARG A 8 -10.85 -10.94 -10.03
N GLU A 9 -12.07 -10.49 -9.82
CA GLU A 9 -12.36 -9.09 -9.49
C GLU A 9 -11.87 -8.72 -8.08
N ALA A 10 -11.84 -9.68 -7.14
CA ALA A 10 -11.28 -9.45 -5.82
C ALA A 10 -9.76 -9.23 -5.88
N ILE A 11 -9.07 -9.94 -6.78
CA ILE A 11 -7.63 -9.77 -7.02
C ILE A 11 -7.37 -8.37 -7.61
N ILE A 12 -8.17 -7.94 -8.57
CA ILE A 12 -8.04 -6.58 -9.14
C ILE A 12 -8.31 -5.52 -8.07
N TYR A 13 -9.37 -5.70 -7.28
CA TYR A 13 -9.73 -4.79 -6.21
C TYR A 13 -8.61 -4.63 -5.18
N ILE A 14 -8.07 -5.73 -4.65
CA ILE A 14 -7.02 -5.65 -3.61
C ILE A 14 -5.73 -5.00 -4.14
N ASN A 15 -5.41 -5.22 -5.42
CA ASN A 15 -4.29 -4.54 -6.10
C ASN A 15 -4.51 -3.03 -6.32
N ARG A 16 -5.74 -2.52 -6.22
CA ARG A 16 -6.03 -1.07 -6.24
C ARG A 16 -6.16 -0.51 -4.82
N VAL A 17 -6.63 -1.32 -3.88
CA VAL A 17 -6.67 -0.95 -2.46
C VAL A 17 -5.28 -0.60 -1.94
N SER A 18 -4.22 -1.27 -2.39
CA SER A 18 -2.85 -0.89 -2.00
C SER A 18 -2.52 0.56 -2.37
N ASP A 19 -2.87 1.00 -3.58
CA ASP A 19 -2.63 2.36 -4.06
C ASP A 19 -3.50 3.36 -3.28
N PHE A 20 -4.77 3.01 -3.04
CA PHE A 20 -5.67 3.81 -2.23
C PHE A 20 -5.14 4.01 -0.82
N LEU A 21 -4.70 2.94 -0.15
CA LEU A 21 -4.15 3.02 1.21
C LEU A 21 -2.86 3.84 1.24
N PHE A 22 -2.02 3.77 0.21
CA PHE A 22 -0.83 4.62 0.11
C PHE A 22 -1.21 6.11 0.00
N VAL A 23 -2.16 6.48 -0.86
CA VAL A 23 -2.62 7.87 -1.00
C VAL A 23 -3.31 8.35 0.28
N ALA A 24 -4.20 7.54 0.86
CA ALA A 24 -4.91 7.87 2.09
C ALA A 24 -3.94 8.08 3.26
N ALA A 25 -2.93 7.23 3.40
CA ALA A 25 -1.89 7.36 4.43
C ALA A 25 -1.16 8.71 4.33
N ARG A 26 -0.78 9.14 3.12
CA ARG A 26 -0.13 10.45 2.93
C ARG A 26 -1.08 11.60 3.22
N ALA A 27 -2.34 11.51 2.78
CA ALA A 27 -3.34 12.53 3.06
C ALA A 27 -3.53 12.76 4.56
N VAL A 28 -3.64 11.69 5.36
CA VAL A 28 -3.78 11.81 6.82
C VAL A 28 -2.49 12.24 7.51
N ASN A 29 -1.33 12.07 6.86
CA ASN A 29 -0.02 12.41 7.40
C ASN A 29 0.45 13.81 6.98
N ASP A 30 -0.41 14.80 7.23
CA ASP A 30 -0.23 16.20 6.81
C ASP A 30 0.06 16.34 5.31
N ASN A 31 -0.77 15.69 4.48
CA ASN A 31 -0.58 15.63 3.03
C ASN A 31 0.84 15.19 2.60
N GLY A 32 1.50 14.38 3.42
CA GLY A 32 2.83 13.82 3.21
C GLY A 32 3.98 14.62 3.81
N ASN A 33 3.74 15.76 4.45
CA ASN A 33 4.79 16.55 5.09
C ASN A 33 5.40 15.85 6.30
N ALA A 34 4.62 14.99 6.96
CA ALA A 34 5.05 14.20 8.11
C ALA A 34 5.49 12.77 7.71
N ASP A 35 5.70 12.48 6.42
CA ASP A 35 6.08 11.14 5.95
C ASP A 35 7.45 10.71 6.51
N VAL A 36 7.53 9.44 6.95
CA VAL A 36 8.80 8.84 7.35
C VAL A 36 9.61 8.56 6.09
N LEU A 37 10.60 9.41 5.82
CA LEU A 37 11.46 9.27 4.66
C LEU A 37 12.43 8.10 4.83
N TRP A 38 12.64 7.38 3.73
CA TRP A 38 13.69 6.39 3.64
C TRP A 38 15.06 7.08 3.75
N ILE A 39 15.93 6.53 4.61
CA ILE A 39 17.29 7.00 4.78
C ILE A 39 18.23 5.91 4.25
N PRO A 40 19.10 6.22 3.27
CA PRO A 40 20.08 5.26 2.78
C PRO A 40 20.95 4.71 3.92
N GLY A 41 21.01 3.40 4.05
CA GLY A 41 21.90 2.74 5.01
C GLY A 41 21.46 2.80 6.48
N LYS A 42 20.22 3.18 6.79
CA LYS A 42 19.72 3.31 8.17
C LYS A 42 19.91 2.05 9.04
N ASN A 43 19.92 0.86 8.44
CA ASN A 43 20.08 -0.43 9.11
C ASN A 43 21.19 -1.29 8.48
N ARG A 44 22.32 -0.69 8.06
CA ARG A 44 23.49 -1.41 7.52
C ARG A 44 24.55 -1.66 8.59
#